data_AF-A0A6M1ZFR0-F1
#
_entry.id   AF-A0A6M1ZFR0-F1
#
_cell.length_a   1.000
_cell.length_b   1.000
_cell.length_c   1.000
_cell.angle_alpha   90.00
_cell.angle_beta   90.00
_cell.angle_gamma   90.00
#
_symmetry.space_group_name_H-M   'P 1'
#
loop_
_entity.id
_entity.type
_entity.pdbx_description
1 polymer ?
#
loop_
_entity_poly.entity_id
_entity_poly.type
_entity_poly.pdbx_seq_one_letter_code
_entity_poly.pdbx_strand_id
1 'polypeptide(L)'
;MSFIIKKKLFCYLAFLLLGLTSLVPRSYSFDKKMGQDFLSDRRAEIEANLNKVSEIEHEGQPKKNGADSCQNYVNGVLEAREDHLVENQPAALEKALTLCYEGVLRQKENGFVYLDVSNEFVTEVTPLLELPGQLRVPPTSSRSVGAHISVFYEKEDVIPEELDEKFSFDVNEVRSFTMHTRDGLKKLWVLAVHSPELEMLRERNGCVSKLNGHDFHITLGKQMPAAAEGWENVEAISALNYEGEPTRGLESEGDFVTVEMDDVQEVLTDIAGLGQLHLKNNGFVYLDVSNEFVTEITPLLPLEGSFTPLPTKAKQMGAHISVIHEDEMIGKQIWSLEEAGEWFTFEPKALRYVDRKTSSGAKRLWLLAADAPGLERLRTQYGLKPKLQGHDFHITLGCEEIISSENTQEEELEECA
;
A
#
# COMPACT_ATOMS: atom_id res chain seq x y z
N MET A 1 46.50 -23.83 13.22
CA MET A 1 45.66 -24.47 14.27
C MET A 1 44.37 -23.72 14.61
N SER A 2 44.19 -22.45 14.22
CA SER A 2 42.99 -21.65 14.54
C SER A 2 41.74 -21.94 13.66
N PHE A 3 41.91 -22.60 12.51
CA PHE A 3 40.81 -22.84 11.55
C PHE A 3 39.97 -24.11 11.85
N ILE A 4 40.50 -25.06 12.63
CA ILE A 4 39.79 -26.33 12.96
C ILE A 4 38.82 -26.13 14.15
N ILE A 5 39.05 -25.11 14.97
CA ILE A 5 38.22 -24.83 16.16
C ILE A 5 36.87 -24.19 15.76
N LYS A 6 36.83 -23.39 14.69
CA LYS A 6 35.60 -22.73 14.23
C LYS A 6 34.56 -23.69 13.63
N LYS A 7 34.98 -24.77 12.94
CA LYS A 7 34.04 -25.78 12.41
C LYS A 7 33.41 -26.66 13.50
N LYS A 8 34.10 -26.90 14.61
CA LYS A 8 33.55 -27.69 15.73
C LYS A 8 32.51 -26.93 16.54
N LEU A 9 32.61 -25.60 16.61
CA LEU A 9 31.64 -24.75 17.30
C LEU A 9 30.29 -24.71 16.57
N PHE A 10 30.29 -24.79 15.24
CA PHE A 10 29.07 -24.77 14.43
C PHE A 10 28.28 -26.09 14.49
N CYS A 11 28.96 -27.24 14.55
CA CYS A 11 28.29 -28.54 14.75
C CYS A 11 27.64 -28.70 16.13
N TYR A 12 28.16 -28.00 17.16
CA TYR A 12 27.62 -28.11 18.51
C TYR A 12 26.33 -27.30 18.70
N LEU A 13 26.19 -26.16 18.01
CA LEU A 13 24.97 -25.35 18.03
C LEU A 13 23.80 -26.04 17.29
N ALA A 14 24.11 -26.76 16.20
CA ALA A 14 23.11 -27.53 15.45
C ALA A 14 22.54 -28.71 16.27
N PHE A 15 23.34 -29.31 17.16
CA PHE A 15 22.87 -30.39 18.05
C PHE A 15 21.96 -29.89 19.17
N LEU A 16 22.10 -28.64 19.60
CA LEU A 16 21.29 -28.03 20.67
C LEU A 16 19.89 -27.61 20.20
N LEU A 17 19.71 -27.34 18.89
CA LEU A 17 18.42 -26.98 18.30
C LEU A 17 17.54 -28.18 17.93
N LEU A 18 18.09 -29.41 17.89
CA LEU A 18 17.36 -30.62 17.45
C LEU A 18 16.92 -31.55 18.60
N GLY A 19 17.04 -31.13 19.87
CA GLY A 19 16.41 -31.83 20.99
C GLY A 19 16.88 -33.28 21.23
N LEU A 20 18.09 -33.65 20.81
CA LEU A 20 18.65 -34.98 21.06
C LEU A 20 19.53 -34.98 22.31
N THR A 21 18.91 -35.11 23.48
CA THR A 21 19.64 -35.30 24.74
C THR A 21 19.81 -36.77 25.07
N SER A 22 20.84 -37.42 24.52
CA SER A 22 21.49 -38.51 25.25
C SER A 22 22.95 -38.66 24.82
N LEU A 23 23.83 -38.57 25.82
CA LEU A 23 25.28 -38.78 25.81
C LEU A 23 26.13 -37.55 25.46
N VAL A 24 26.89 -37.09 26.46
CA VAL A 24 28.29 -36.55 26.45
C VAL A 24 28.49 -35.59 27.65
N PRO A 25 29.67 -35.57 28.30
CA PRO A 25 29.80 -35.33 29.73
C PRO A 25 30.15 -33.90 30.14
N ARG A 26 29.98 -33.66 31.45
CA ARG A 26 30.31 -32.45 32.22
C ARG A 26 31.69 -31.86 31.88
N SER A 27 31.68 -30.56 31.56
CA SER A 27 32.47 -29.47 32.16
C SER A 27 33.09 -28.54 31.11
N TYR A 28 32.44 -27.39 30.86
CA TYR A 28 33.11 -26.15 30.43
C TYR A 28 32.30 -24.97 30.97
N SER A 29 32.93 -24.19 31.86
CA SER A 29 32.40 -22.94 32.42
C SER A 29 32.78 -21.80 31.47
N PHE A 30 31.78 -21.17 30.84
CA PHE A 30 31.96 -20.00 29.99
C PHE A 30 31.90 -18.74 30.85
N ASP A 31 32.96 -17.92 30.81
CA ASP A 31 33.12 -16.75 31.68
C ASP A 31 32.29 -15.56 31.15
N LYS A 32 31.25 -15.19 31.90
CA LYS A 32 30.30 -14.10 31.58
C LYS A 32 30.96 -12.71 31.54
N LYS A 33 32.19 -12.58 32.02
CA LYS A 33 32.88 -11.29 32.16
C LYS A 33 33.28 -10.67 30.82
N MET A 34 33.62 -11.48 29.83
CA MET A 34 34.19 -11.00 28.57
C MET A 34 33.18 -10.29 27.64
N GLY A 35 31.87 -10.53 27.83
CA GLY A 35 30.82 -9.86 27.07
C GLY A 35 30.36 -8.52 27.67
N GLN A 36 30.58 -8.30 28.97
CA GLN A 36 30.21 -7.03 29.63
C GLN A 36 31.26 -5.94 29.38
N ASP A 37 32.54 -6.30 29.33
CA ASP A 37 33.64 -5.34 29.10
C ASP A 37 33.58 -4.73 27.67
N PHE A 38 33.12 -5.48 26.67
CA PHE A 38 32.97 -4.98 25.29
C PHE A 38 31.83 -3.95 25.14
N LEU A 39 30.77 -4.07 25.95
CA LEU A 39 29.62 -3.16 25.90
C LEU A 39 29.86 -1.88 26.74
N SER A 40 30.69 -1.93 27.78
CA SER A 40 31.05 -0.73 28.55
C SER A 40 31.97 0.20 27.76
N ASP A 41 32.91 -0.35 26.97
CA ASP A 41 33.88 0.45 26.22
C ASP A 41 33.23 1.26 25.10
N ARG A 42 32.22 0.69 24.40
CA ARG A 42 31.45 1.44 23.38
C ARG A 42 30.54 2.52 23.97
N ARG A 43 30.02 2.34 25.19
CA ARG A 43 29.18 3.34 25.84
C ARG A 43 29.99 4.57 26.25
N ALA A 44 31.22 4.37 26.73
CA ALA A 44 32.13 5.46 27.07
C ALA A 44 32.59 6.25 25.83
N GLU A 45 32.78 5.59 24.68
CA GLU A 45 33.13 6.23 23.42
C GLU A 45 31.99 7.11 22.87
N ILE A 46 30.74 6.67 23.00
CA ILE A 46 29.55 7.44 22.60
C ILE A 46 29.34 8.65 23.52
N GLU A 47 29.49 8.50 24.84
CA GLU A 47 29.37 9.62 25.79
C GLU A 47 30.49 10.66 25.63
N ALA A 48 31.70 10.24 25.24
CA ALA A 48 32.81 11.14 24.94
C ALA A 48 32.58 11.96 23.65
N ASN A 49 31.89 11.40 22.66
CA ASN A 49 31.57 12.10 21.41
C ASN A 49 30.39 13.08 21.59
N LEU A 50 29.40 12.75 22.41
CA LEU A 50 28.28 13.65 22.73
C LEU A 50 28.74 14.90 23.50
N ASN A 51 29.73 14.76 24.40
CA ASN A 51 30.29 15.90 25.14
C ASN A 51 31.21 16.80 24.29
N LYS A 52 31.68 16.35 23.12
CA LYS A 52 32.43 17.21 22.19
C LYS A 52 31.53 18.10 21.32
N VAL A 53 30.26 17.72 21.16
CA VAL A 53 29.30 18.49 20.36
C VAL A 53 28.73 19.67 21.17
N SER A 54 28.71 19.59 22.50
CA SER A 54 28.20 20.65 23.38
C SER A 54 29.16 21.82 23.62
N GLU A 55 30.39 21.79 23.08
CA GLU A 55 31.40 22.86 23.24
C GLU A 55 31.54 23.78 22.01
N ILE A 56 30.75 23.60 20.96
CA ILE A 56 30.79 24.43 19.74
C ILE A 56 29.48 25.22 19.58
N GLU A 57 29.16 26.09 20.53
CA GLU A 57 28.12 27.11 20.35
C GLU A 57 28.51 28.43 21.03
N HIS A 58 29.48 29.14 20.46
CA HIS A 58 29.58 30.60 20.62
C HIS A 58 30.34 31.21 19.44
N GLU A 59 29.58 31.88 18.57
CA GLU A 59 29.87 33.15 17.86
C GLU A 59 29.35 33.14 16.41
N GLY A 60 28.45 34.09 16.11
CA GLY A 60 28.15 34.51 14.74
C GLY A 60 26.67 34.49 14.34
N GLN A 61 25.92 35.55 14.66
CA GLN A 61 24.62 35.82 14.03
C GLN A 61 24.80 36.28 12.57
N PRO A 62 24.13 35.68 11.57
CA PRO A 62 23.99 36.26 10.24
C PRO A 62 22.73 37.14 10.14
N LYS A 63 22.84 38.14 9.25
CA LYS A 63 21.86 39.19 8.98
C LYS A 63 20.61 38.63 8.31
N LYS A 64 19.44 38.93 8.88
CA LYS A 64 18.12 38.67 8.29
C LYS A 64 17.88 39.55 7.07
N ASN A 65 17.79 38.95 5.88
CA ASN A 65 17.11 39.53 4.73
C ASN A 65 16.22 38.44 4.11
N GLY A 66 14.90 38.67 4.09
CA GLY A 66 13.96 38.02 3.16
C GLY A 66 13.55 36.57 3.45
N ALA A 67 13.01 36.27 4.63
CA ALA A 67 12.35 34.99 4.90
C ALA A 67 10.89 35.25 5.30
N ASP A 68 9.99 35.34 4.32
CA ASP A 68 8.54 35.50 4.58
C ASP A 68 7.65 34.66 3.66
N SER A 69 8.21 33.77 2.82
CA SER A 69 7.41 32.91 1.92
C SER A 69 7.27 31.44 2.35
N CYS A 70 8.01 30.97 3.36
CA CYS A 70 8.04 29.53 3.71
C CYS A 70 7.21 29.12 4.94
N GLN A 71 6.48 30.03 5.60
CA GLN A 71 5.86 29.73 6.91
C GLN A 71 4.34 29.57 6.96
N ASN A 72 3.60 29.70 5.86
CA ASN A 72 2.14 29.59 5.91
C ASN A 72 1.61 28.62 4.85
N TYR A 73 1.65 27.32 5.13
CA TYR A 73 0.75 26.37 4.47
C TYR A 73 0.33 25.23 5.39
N VAL A 74 -0.74 25.48 6.15
CA VAL A 74 -1.57 24.44 6.77
C VAL A 74 -2.78 24.28 5.86
N ASN A 75 -2.77 23.26 5.00
CA ASN A 75 -3.93 22.50 4.52
C ASN A 75 -3.50 21.56 3.38
N GLY A 76 -3.41 20.25 3.69
CA GLY A 76 -3.11 19.17 2.75
C GLY A 76 -1.70 18.60 2.83
N VAL A 77 -0.97 18.83 3.92
CA VAL A 77 0.34 18.21 4.18
C VAL A 77 0.10 16.72 4.43
N LEU A 78 0.80 15.87 3.66
CA LEU A 78 1.07 14.48 4.03
C LEU A 78 1.91 14.51 5.32
N GLU A 79 1.27 14.74 6.47
CA GLU A 79 1.87 14.43 7.75
C GLU A 79 2.03 12.91 7.76
N ALA A 80 3.24 12.40 7.52
CA ALA A 80 3.51 11.04 7.94
C ALA A 80 3.36 11.09 9.47
N ARG A 81 2.42 10.28 9.97
CA ARG A 81 2.21 10.17 11.41
C ARG A 81 3.49 9.56 11.99
N GLU A 82 3.52 9.30 13.29
CA GLU A 82 4.48 8.37 13.89
C GLU A 82 4.25 6.91 13.38
N ASP A 83 3.91 6.71 12.10
CA ASP A 83 3.53 5.45 11.48
C ASP A 83 4.68 4.78 10.71
N HIS A 84 5.90 5.28 10.87
CA HIS A 84 7.08 4.54 10.42
C HIS A 84 7.41 3.41 11.40
N LEU A 85 7.55 2.21 10.84
CA LEU A 85 8.00 1.03 11.53
C LEU A 85 9.46 0.77 11.15
N VAL A 86 10.33 0.61 12.15
CA VAL A 86 11.67 0.09 11.93
C VAL A 86 11.56 -1.41 11.68
N GLU A 87 12.00 -1.85 10.50
CA GLU A 87 11.89 -3.23 10.06
C GLU A 87 13.20 -3.98 10.36
N ASN A 88 13.11 -5.12 11.03
CA ASN A 88 14.28 -5.93 11.35
C ASN A 88 14.76 -6.71 10.12
N GLN A 89 15.61 -6.08 9.30
CA GLN A 89 16.09 -6.62 8.03
C GLN A 89 17.63 -6.66 8.00
N PRO A 90 18.27 -7.52 8.82
CA PRO A 90 19.73 -7.46 9.02
C PRO A 90 20.51 -7.73 7.73
N ALA A 91 20.10 -8.69 6.91
CA ALA A 91 20.79 -8.98 5.65
C ALA A 91 20.71 -7.83 4.64
N ALA A 92 19.54 -7.21 4.50
CA ALA A 92 19.34 -6.06 3.63
C ALA A 92 20.13 -4.84 4.13
N LEU A 93 20.11 -4.58 5.44
CA LEU A 93 20.88 -3.49 6.05
C LEU A 93 22.38 -3.72 5.91
N GLU A 94 22.90 -4.90 6.23
CA GLU A 94 24.32 -5.24 6.05
C GLU A 94 24.76 -5.03 4.60
N LYS A 95 23.93 -5.42 3.62
CA LYS A 95 24.24 -5.18 2.22
C LYS A 95 24.23 -3.69 1.88
N ALA A 96 23.22 -2.94 2.28
CA ALA A 96 23.16 -1.50 2.10
C ALA A 96 24.42 -0.83 2.69
N LEU A 97 24.92 -1.37 3.82
CA LEU A 97 26.08 -0.83 4.50
C LEU A 97 27.43 -1.03 3.76
N THR A 98 27.45 -1.80 2.68
CA THR A 98 28.63 -2.04 1.84
C THR A 98 28.69 -1.15 0.59
N LEU A 99 27.61 -0.39 0.33
CA LEU A 99 27.47 0.42 -0.87
C LEU A 99 28.12 1.81 -0.70
N CYS A 100 28.27 2.54 -1.81
CA CYS A 100 28.81 3.89 -1.78
C CYS A 100 27.80 4.89 -1.19
N TYR A 101 28.27 5.69 -0.24
CA TYR A 101 27.51 6.66 0.57
C TYR A 101 27.62 8.09 0.04
N GLU A 102 27.68 8.22 -1.28
CA GLU A 102 27.77 9.50 -1.96
C GLU A 102 26.72 9.55 -3.06
N GLY A 103 26.19 10.74 -3.30
CA GLY A 103 25.36 11.03 -4.46
C GLY A 103 25.66 12.41 -5.04
N VAL A 104 25.08 12.71 -6.20
CA VAL A 104 25.25 13.99 -6.89
C VAL A 104 23.94 14.76 -6.84
N LEU A 105 23.97 16.02 -6.42
CA LEU A 105 22.76 16.85 -6.36
C LEU A 105 22.30 17.20 -7.77
N ARG A 106 21.05 16.88 -8.10
CA ARG A 106 20.44 17.11 -9.41
C ARG A 106 19.10 17.80 -9.25
N GLN A 107 18.68 18.49 -10.30
CA GLN A 107 17.37 19.11 -10.39
C GLN A 107 16.68 18.74 -11.71
N LYS A 108 15.39 18.46 -11.64
CA LYS A 108 14.53 18.30 -12.81
C LYS A 108 14.02 19.64 -13.32
N GLU A 109 13.57 19.66 -14.56
CA GLU A 109 12.93 20.84 -15.19
C GLU A 109 11.70 21.36 -14.41
N ASN A 110 11.04 20.52 -13.62
CA ASN A 110 9.89 20.91 -12.81
C ASN A 110 10.26 21.52 -11.44
N GLY A 111 11.55 21.75 -11.17
CA GLY A 111 12.06 22.31 -9.91
C GLY A 111 12.37 21.28 -8.82
N PHE A 112 12.01 19.99 -9.01
CA PHE A 112 12.31 18.94 -8.03
C PHE A 112 13.82 18.70 -7.91
N VAL A 113 14.35 18.84 -6.70
CA VAL A 113 15.78 18.63 -6.41
C VAL A 113 15.96 17.35 -5.60
N TYR A 114 16.90 16.52 -6.02
CA TYR A 114 17.18 15.23 -5.40
C TYR A 114 18.67 14.92 -5.43
N LEU A 115 19.11 14.07 -4.51
CA LEU A 115 20.43 13.45 -4.58
C LEU A 115 20.33 12.18 -5.41
N ASP A 116 21.02 12.17 -6.55
CA ASP A 116 21.17 11.01 -7.43
C ASP A 116 22.16 10.02 -6.80
N VAL A 117 21.68 8.83 -6.44
CA VAL A 117 22.48 7.80 -5.74
C VAL A 117 22.54 6.51 -6.57
N SER A 118 23.45 5.62 -6.22
CA SER A 118 23.61 4.35 -6.94
C SER A 118 22.32 3.53 -6.97
N ASN A 119 21.91 3.07 -8.16
CA ASN A 119 20.79 2.14 -8.31
C ASN A 119 21.03 0.79 -7.60
N GLU A 120 22.26 0.50 -7.18
CA GLU A 120 22.59 -0.67 -6.35
C GLU A 120 21.82 -0.68 -5.03
N PHE A 121 21.48 0.49 -4.47
CA PHE A 121 20.61 0.55 -3.28
C PHE A 121 19.26 -0.11 -3.52
N VAL A 122 18.73 -0.10 -4.74
CA VAL A 122 17.48 -0.77 -5.07
C VAL A 122 17.76 -2.19 -5.54
N THR A 123 18.67 -2.38 -6.50
CA THR A 123 18.84 -3.69 -7.17
C THR A 123 19.49 -4.74 -6.27
N GLU A 124 20.33 -4.34 -5.32
CA GLU A 124 21.06 -5.26 -4.45
C GLU A 124 20.41 -5.46 -3.08
N VAL A 125 19.72 -4.43 -2.55
CA VAL A 125 19.11 -4.49 -1.22
C VAL A 125 17.73 -5.15 -1.28
N THR A 126 16.91 -4.81 -2.29
CA THR A 126 15.54 -5.32 -2.42
C THR A 126 15.45 -6.85 -2.40
N PRO A 127 16.30 -7.63 -3.11
CA PRO A 127 16.23 -9.09 -3.08
C PRO A 127 16.51 -9.72 -1.72
N LEU A 128 17.06 -8.95 -0.78
CA LEU A 128 17.41 -9.40 0.57
C LEU A 128 16.34 -9.03 1.61
N LEU A 129 15.28 -8.34 1.21
CA LEU A 129 14.17 -8.01 2.11
C LEU A 129 13.29 -9.24 2.35
N GLU A 130 13.12 -9.57 3.63
CA GLU A 130 12.19 -10.59 4.10
C GLU A 130 10.84 -9.93 4.40
N LEU A 131 9.92 -9.98 3.43
CA LEU A 131 8.57 -9.44 3.57
C LEU A 131 7.53 -10.38 2.94
N PRO A 132 6.30 -10.43 3.47
CA PRO A 132 5.21 -11.15 2.85
C PRO A 132 4.65 -10.39 1.63
N GLY A 133 3.98 -11.09 0.72
CA GLY A 133 3.44 -10.50 -0.50
C GLY A 133 4.52 -10.20 -1.54
N GLN A 134 4.35 -9.12 -2.31
CA GLN A 134 5.28 -8.73 -3.36
C GLN A 134 5.79 -7.30 -3.17
N LEU A 135 7.08 -7.07 -3.42
CA LEU A 135 7.63 -5.72 -3.47
C LEU A 135 7.74 -5.24 -4.92
N ARG A 136 7.01 -4.18 -5.26
CA ARG A 136 7.14 -3.49 -6.55
C ARG A 136 8.22 -2.42 -6.44
N VAL A 137 9.40 -2.75 -6.97
CA VAL A 137 10.56 -1.84 -7.02
C VAL A 137 10.31 -0.62 -7.92
N PRO A 138 10.89 0.55 -7.59
CA PRO A 138 10.90 1.69 -8.49
C PRO A 138 11.72 1.37 -9.75
N PRO A 139 11.40 1.99 -10.90
CA PRO A 139 12.20 1.81 -12.10
C PRO A 139 13.60 2.39 -11.91
N THR A 140 14.63 1.63 -12.30
CA THR A 140 16.06 2.00 -12.23
C THR A 140 16.66 2.31 -13.62
N SER A 141 15.81 2.50 -14.62
CA SER A 141 16.24 2.82 -15.98
C SER A 141 16.78 4.25 -16.10
N SER A 142 17.57 4.54 -17.14
CA SER A 142 18.07 5.89 -17.42
C SER A 142 16.99 6.94 -17.73
N ARG A 143 15.75 6.50 -18.00
CA ARG A 143 14.59 7.39 -18.22
C ARG A 143 13.86 7.76 -16.93
N SER A 144 14.20 7.11 -15.83
CA SER A 144 13.67 7.39 -14.49
C SER A 144 14.76 8.02 -13.63
N VAL A 145 14.37 8.67 -12.55
CA VAL A 145 15.30 9.21 -11.55
C VAL A 145 16.18 8.12 -10.94
N GLY A 146 15.73 6.87 -10.96
CA GLY A 146 16.41 5.77 -10.29
C GLY A 146 16.32 5.90 -8.77
N ALA A 147 17.28 5.30 -8.08
CA ALA A 147 17.46 5.48 -6.65
C ALA A 147 17.86 6.93 -6.35
N HIS A 148 17.14 7.57 -5.44
CA HIS A 148 17.40 8.96 -5.09
C HIS A 148 16.95 9.26 -3.66
N ILE A 149 17.47 10.38 -3.14
CA ILE A 149 17.01 11.01 -1.91
C ILE A 149 16.34 12.33 -2.30
N SER A 150 15.09 12.54 -1.90
CA SER A 150 14.40 13.81 -2.16
C SER A 150 14.99 14.91 -1.28
N VAL A 151 15.43 16.02 -1.87
CA VAL A 151 16.07 17.13 -1.13
C VAL A 151 15.18 18.35 -1.11
N PHE A 152 14.58 18.78 -2.24
CA PHE A 152 13.57 19.85 -2.29
C PHE A 152 12.40 19.47 -3.20
N TYR A 153 11.17 19.75 -2.79
CA TYR A 153 9.98 19.57 -3.62
C TYR A 153 9.79 20.70 -4.62
N GLU A 154 9.08 20.44 -5.71
CA GLU A 154 8.80 21.43 -6.77
C GLU A 154 8.18 22.73 -6.23
N LYS A 155 7.36 22.62 -5.19
CA LYS A 155 6.64 23.75 -4.58
C LYS A 155 7.51 24.63 -3.70
N GLU A 156 8.70 24.17 -3.31
CA GLU A 156 9.64 24.96 -2.52
C GLU A 156 10.36 26.02 -3.39
N ASP A 157 10.30 25.87 -4.73
CA ASP A 157 10.87 26.82 -5.72
C ASP A 157 12.34 27.20 -5.43
N VAL A 158 13.12 26.20 -5.00
CA VAL A 158 14.54 26.36 -4.67
C VAL A 158 15.41 25.97 -5.87
N ILE A 159 16.39 26.81 -6.19
CA ILE A 159 17.46 26.50 -7.14
C ILE A 159 18.78 26.59 -6.38
N PRO A 160 19.33 25.46 -5.88
CA PRO A 160 20.58 25.46 -5.13
C PRO A 160 21.76 25.89 -6.00
N GLU A 161 22.76 26.55 -5.42
CA GLU A 161 24.01 26.86 -6.12
C GLU A 161 24.90 25.61 -6.28
N GLU A 162 24.69 24.62 -5.41
CA GLU A 162 25.44 23.38 -5.28
C GLU A 162 24.96 22.26 -6.22
N LEU A 163 24.26 22.60 -7.31
CA LEU A 163 23.90 21.60 -8.32
C LEU A 163 25.17 20.96 -8.90
N ASP A 164 25.09 19.66 -9.14
CA ASP A 164 26.19 18.80 -9.58
C ASP A 164 27.31 18.58 -8.55
N GLU A 165 27.19 19.12 -7.33
CA GLU A 165 28.08 18.79 -6.22
C GLU A 165 27.76 17.42 -5.60
N LYS A 166 28.76 16.84 -4.94
CA LYS A 166 28.63 15.57 -4.22
C LYS A 166 28.25 15.81 -2.77
N PHE A 167 27.33 15.00 -2.27
CA PHE A 167 26.96 14.97 -0.86
C PHE A 167 27.11 13.56 -0.31
N SER A 168 27.54 13.47 0.94
CA SER A 168 27.67 12.22 1.69
C SER A 168 26.46 11.98 2.59
N PHE A 169 26.17 10.71 2.86
CA PHE A 169 25.08 10.30 3.75
C PHE A 169 25.37 8.95 4.39
N ASP A 170 24.82 8.69 5.57
CA ASP A 170 24.90 7.38 6.23
C ASP A 170 23.55 6.67 6.15
N VAL A 171 23.58 5.34 5.90
CA VAL A 171 22.37 4.51 6.01
C VAL A 171 22.18 4.09 7.46
N ASN A 172 21.02 4.40 8.03
CA ASN A 172 20.71 4.09 9.43
C ASN A 172 20.04 2.73 9.56
N GLU A 173 18.88 2.57 8.91
CA GLU A 173 18.00 1.42 9.10
C GLU A 173 17.01 1.25 7.94
N VAL A 174 16.38 0.08 7.86
CA VAL A 174 15.26 -0.18 6.96
C VAL A 174 13.97 0.21 7.67
N ARG A 175 13.14 1.03 7.03
CA ARG A 175 11.82 1.42 7.54
C ARG A 175 10.73 1.03 6.56
N SER A 176 9.52 0.88 7.09
CA SER A 176 8.30 0.89 6.29
C SER A 176 7.28 1.86 6.87
N PHE A 177 6.39 2.38 6.04
CA PHE A 177 5.29 3.22 6.49
C PHE A 177 4.13 3.20 5.50
N THR A 178 2.95 3.60 5.95
CA THR A 178 1.77 3.68 5.09
C THR A 178 1.55 5.10 4.59
N MET A 179 1.13 5.25 3.34
CA MET A 179 0.76 6.56 2.80
C MET A 179 -0.48 6.46 1.93
N HIS A 180 -1.37 7.46 2.05
CA HIS A 180 -2.43 7.64 1.08
C HIS A 180 -1.87 8.31 -0.17
N THR A 181 -2.02 7.64 -1.30
CA THR A 181 -1.71 8.18 -2.62
C THR A 181 -3.00 8.43 -3.40
N ARG A 182 -2.89 9.06 -4.58
CA ARG A 182 -4.02 9.15 -5.51
C ARG A 182 -4.61 7.77 -5.86
N ASP A 183 -3.77 6.74 -5.85
CA ASP A 183 -4.14 5.38 -6.22
C ASP A 183 -4.50 4.52 -5.00
N GLY A 184 -4.84 5.13 -3.86
CA GLY A 184 -5.16 4.43 -2.61
C GLY A 184 -4.00 4.38 -1.61
N LEU A 185 -4.24 3.68 -0.50
CA LEU A 185 -3.29 3.43 0.58
C LEU A 185 -2.18 2.49 0.09
N LYS A 186 -0.92 2.81 0.37
CA LYS A 186 0.25 2.01 -0.01
C LYS A 186 1.16 1.83 1.20
N LYS A 187 1.84 0.69 1.30
CA LYS A 187 2.96 0.51 2.24
C LYS A 187 4.29 0.65 1.49
N LEU A 188 5.08 1.66 1.85
CA LEU A 188 6.40 1.88 1.29
C LEU A 188 7.48 1.24 2.14
N TRP A 189 8.53 0.77 1.48
CA TRP A 189 9.77 0.32 2.10
C TRP A 189 10.90 1.26 1.69
N VAL A 190 11.68 1.70 2.67
CA VAL A 190 12.73 2.71 2.48
C VAL A 190 13.98 2.39 3.29
N LEU A 191 15.12 2.89 2.84
CA LEU A 191 16.31 3.07 3.68
C LEU A 191 16.25 4.46 4.28
N ALA A 192 16.19 4.56 5.61
CA ALA A 192 16.36 5.83 6.29
C ALA A 192 17.85 6.21 6.26
N VAL A 193 18.14 7.45 5.87
CA VAL A 193 19.50 7.96 5.75
C VAL A 193 19.67 9.25 6.53
N HIS A 194 20.86 9.45 7.07
CA HIS A 194 21.26 10.67 7.74
C HIS A 194 22.26 11.43 6.87
N SER A 195 22.05 12.73 6.67
CA SER A 195 22.99 13.57 5.93
C SER A 195 22.97 14.99 6.49
N PRO A 196 23.88 15.32 7.43
CA PRO A 196 24.02 16.68 7.95
C PRO A 196 24.27 17.71 6.85
N GLU A 197 24.98 17.32 5.78
CA GLU A 197 25.28 18.20 4.65
C GLU A 197 24.01 18.61 3.89
N LEU A 198 23.07 17.67 3.68
CA LEU A 198 21.77 17.97 3.06
C LEU A 198 20.87 18.78 4.00
N GLU A 199 20.91 18.53 5.31
CA GLU A 199 20.18 19.34 6.30
C GLU A 199 20.65 20.80 6.26
N MET A 200 21.97 21.03 6.30
CA MET A 200 22.57 22.36 6.18
C MET A 200 22.28 23.01 4.82
N LEU A 201 22.28 22.23 3.73
CA LEU A 201 21.88 22.72 2.41
C LEU A 201 20.44 23.27 2.42
N ARG A 202 19.51 22.53 3.02
CA ARG A 202 18.10 22.98 3.14
C ARG A 202 17.99 24.25 3.97
N GLU A 203 18.66 24.30 5.12
CA GLU A 203 18.64 25.49 6.00
C GLU A 203 19.22 26.73 5.32
N ARG A 204 20.33 26.59 4.60
CA ARG A 204 20.96 27.70 3.84
C ARG A 204 20.04 28.26 2.76
N ASN A 205 19.15 27.43 2.21
CA ASN A 205 18.15 27.82 1.23
C ASN A 205 16.82 28.27 1.86
N GLY A 206 16.78 28.50 3.19
CA GLY A 206 15.58 29.01 3.88
C GLY A 206 14.49 27.98 4.12
N CYS A 207 14.78 26.70 3.91
CA CYS A 207 13.88 25.58 4.21
C CYS A 207 14.16 25.01 5.61
N VAL A 208 13.21 24.23 6.13
CA VAL A 208 13.45 23.40 7.33
C VAL A 208 14.46 22.29 7.01
N SER A 209 15.31 21.95 7.97
CA SER A 209 16.41 20.97 7.81
C SER A 209 15.96 19.62 7.26
N LYS A 210 14.79 19.15 7.68
CA LYS A 210 14.21 17.87 7.27
C LYS A 210 13.00 18.04 6.38
N LEU A 211 12.91 17.22 5.33
CA LEU A 211 11.78 17.20 4.42
C LEU A 211 10.52 16.69 5.17
N ASN A 212 9.52 17.56 5.34
CA ASN A 212 8.32 17.28 6.14
C ASN A 212 8.62 16.80 7.58
N GLY A 213 9.78 17.14 8.16
CA GLY A 213 10.14 16.74 9.52
C GLY A 213 10.61 15.28 9.69
N HIS A 214 10.85 14.55 8.60
CA HIS A 214 11.33 13.16 8.65
C HIS A 214 12.76 13.03 8.12
N ASP A 215 13.42 11.92 8.47
CA ASP A 215 14.72 11.61 7.92
C ASP A 215 14.65 11.48 6.39
N PHE A 216 15.73 11.87 5.73
CA PHE A 216 15.93 11.58 4.33
C PHE A 216 15.84 10.07 4.09
N HIS A 217 15.43 9.66 2.89
CA HIS A 217 15.31 8.25 2.60
C HIS A 217 15.47 7.92 1.13
N ILE A 218 15.90 6.67 0.87
CA ILE A 218 15.92 6.05 -0.44
C ILE A 218 14.75 5.07 -0.52
N THR A 219 13.87 5.23 -1.51
CA THR A 219 12.74 4.31 -1.69
C THR A 219 13.18 2.99 -2.30
N LEU A 220 12.90 1.88 -1.61
CA LEU A 220 13.19 0.52 -2.08
C LEU A 220 12.03 -0.07 -2.90
N GLY A 221 10.79 0.24 -2.51
CA GLY A 221 9.62 -0.23 -3.25
C GLY A 221 8.28 -0.04 -2.55
N LYS A 222 7.22 -0.45 -3.24
CA LYS A 222 5.84 -0.48 -2.72
C LYS A 222 5.45 -1.93 -2.46
N GLN A 223 5.10 -2.26 -1.22
CA GLN A 223 4.63 -3.60 -0.89
C GLN A 223 3.17 -3.75 -1.32
N MET A 224 2.88 -4.84 -2.01
CA MET A 224 1.58 -5.18 -2.56
C MET A 224 1.16 -6.57 -2.03
N PRO A 225 -0.14 -6.79 -1.78
CA PRO A 225 -0.65 -8.14 -1.58
C PRO A 225 -0.37 -9.01 -2.80
N ALA A 226 -0.10 -10.29 -2.57
CA ALA A 226 0.09 -11.28 -3.62
C ALA A 226 -0.73 -12.54 -3.33
N ALA A 227 -1.11 -13.24 -4.39
CA ALA A 227 -1.72 -14.55 -4.33
C ALA A 227 -0.62 -15.63 -4.47
N ALA A 228 -0.93 -16.86 -4.06
CA ALA A 228 -0.03 -17.99 -4.25
C ALA A 228 0.25 -18.23 -5.75
N GLU A 229 1.44 -18.73 -6.09
CA GLU A 229 1.79 -19.04 -7.48
C GLU A 229 0.82 -20.08 -8.06
N GLY A 230 0.29 -19.82 -9.26
CA GLY A 230 -0.61 -20.74 -9.96
C GLY A 230 -2.07 -20.70 -9.50
N TRP A 231 -2.47 -19.74 -8.65
CA TRP A 231 -3.83 -19.61 -8.12
C TRP A 231 -4.93 -19.60 -9.20
N GLU A 232 -4.65 -19.05 -10.39
CA GLU A 232 -5.63 -18.95 -11.49
C GLU A 232 -6.17 -20.31 -11.95
N ASN A 233 -5.44 -21.41 -11.72
CA ASN A 233 -5.80 -22.77 -12.17
C ASN A 233 -6.44 -23.62 -11.07
N VAL A 234 -6.88 -23.01 -9.97
CA VAL A 234 -7.53 -23.73 -8.87
C VAL A 234 -9.00 -24.00 -9.23
N GLU A 235 -9.37 -25.28 -9.28
CA GLU A 235 -10.77 -25.74 -9.47
C GLU A 235 -11.46 -26.07 -8.14
N ALA A 236 -10.86 -25.71 -7.01
CA ALA A 236 -11.39 -26.01 -5.69
C ALA A 236 -12.59 -25.10 -5.34
N ILE A 237 -13.69 -25.71 -4.93
CA ILE A 237 -14.78 -24.99 -4.25
C ILE A 237 -14.30 -24.66 -2.83
N SER A 238 -14.40 -23.39 -2.44
CA SER A 238 -13.96 -22.97 -1.11
C SER A 238 -14.72 -23.69 -0.01
N ALA A 239 -14.00 -24.18 1.01
CA ALA A 239 -14.61 -24.76 2.22
C ALA A 239 -15.48 -23.73 2.95
N LEU A 240 -15.11 -22.45 2.83
CA LEU A 240 -15.85 -21.32 3.38
C LEU A 240 -17.27 -21.23 2.82
N ASN A 241 -17.66 -21.92 1.75
CA ASN A 241 -19.06 -21.95 1.31
C ASN A 241 -19.98 -22.70 2.31
N TYR A 242 -19.46 -23.66 3.06
CA TYR A 242 -20.26 -24.60 3.88
C TYR A 242 -20.07 -24.44 5.39
N GLU A 243 -19.12 -23.61 5.82
CA GLU A 243 -18.78 -23.45 7.23
C GLU A 243 -19.71 -22.50 7.97
N GLY A 244 -20.08 -22.82 9.21
CA GLY A 244 -20.76 -21.92 10.14
C GLY A 244 -22.27 -21.73 9.92
N GLU A 245 -22.88 -20.95 10.81
CA GLU A 245 -24.28 -20.57 10.71
C GLU A 245 -24.50 -19.65 9.49
N PRO A 246 -25.69 -19.67 8.86
CA PRO A 246 -26.06 -18.68 7.87
C PRO A 246 -25.79 -17.28 8.40
N THR A 247 -25.17 -16.43 7.59
CA THR A 247 -24.98 -15.04 7.98
C THR A 247 -26.36 -14.40 8.15
N ARG A 248 -26.53 -13.58 9.19
CA ARG A 248 -27.79 -12.87 9.41
C ARG A 248 -28.12 -12.12 8.12
N GLY A 249 -29.36 -12.24 7.66
CA GLY A 249 -29.78 -11.97 6.28
C GLY A 249 -29.48 -10.57 5.73
N LEU A 250 -30.16 -10.19 4.65
CA LEU A 250 -30.00 -8.90 3.97
C LEU A 250 -30.50 -7.73 4.84
N GLU A 251 -29.83 -7.44 5.95
CA GLU A 251 -29.95 -6.20 6.70
C GLU A 251 -28.96 -5.21 6.06
N SER A 252 -29.23 -4.79 4.83
CA SER A 252 -28.42 -3.75 4.19
C SER A 252 -28.80 -2.38 4.75
N GLU A 253 -27.81 -1.66 5.25
CA GLU A 253 -27.90 -0.21 5.44
C GLU A 253 -27.61 0.45 4.07
N GLY A 254 -28.50 1.32 3.59
CA GLY A 254 -28.25 2.13 2.40
C GLY A 254 -29.49 2.64 1.67
N ASP A 255 -29.29 3.67 0.85
CA ASP A 255 -30.33 4.35 0.05
C ASP A 255 -30.61 3.61 -1.27
N PHE A 256 -30.81 2.30 -1.20
CA PHE A 256 -31.12 1.48 -2.37
C PHE A 256 -32.63 1.40 -2.57
N VAL A 257 -33.07 1.50 -3.84
CA VAL A 257 -34.44 1.20 -4.23
C VAL A 257 -34.46 -0.21 -4.83
N THR A 258 -35.26 -1.10 -4.25
CA THR A 258 -35.50 -2.44 -4.78
C THR A 258 -36.57 -2.39 -5.86
N VAL A 259 -36.33 -3.12 -6.96
CA VAL A 259 -37.26 -3.24 -8.08
C VAL A 259 -37.67 -4.71 -8.20
N GLU A 260 -38.95 -4.98 -8.00
CA GLU A 260 -39.51 -6.32 -8.14
C GLU A 260 -39.87 -6.56 -9.61
N MET A 261 -39.23 -7.57 -10.23
CA MET A 261 -39.46 -7.95 -11.62
C MET A 261 -39.40 -9.47 -11.77
N ASP A 262 -40.55 -10.10 -12.00
CA ASP A 262 -40.66 -11.56 -12.14
C ASP A 262 -39.78 -12.09 -13.28
N ASP A 263 -39.75 -11.38 -14.42
CA ASP A 263 -38.92 -11.76 -15.58
C ASP A 263 -37.42 -11.79 -15.25
N VAL A 264 -36.95 -10.86 -14.40
CA VAL A 264 -35.54 -10.86 -13.95
C VAL A 264 -35.29 -12.04 -13.02
N GLN A 265 -36.23 -12.35 -12.12
CA GLN A 265 -36.11 -13.51 -11.23
C GLN A 265 -36.08 -14.82 -12.00
N GLU A 266 -36.89 -14.96 -13.05
CA GLU A 266 -36.86 -16.13 -13.94
C GLU A 266 -35.48 -16.31 -14.57
N VAL A 267 -34.93 -15.27 -15.20
CA VAL A 267 -33.58 -15.30 -15.79
C VAL A 267 -32.50 -15.63 -14.76
N LEU A 268 -32.61 -15.10 -13.54
CA LEU A 268 -31.65 -15.37 -12.46
C LEU A 268 -31.61 -16.84 -12.05
N THR A 269 -32.70 -17.60 -12.22
CA THR A 269 -32.70 -19.03 -11.91
C THR A 269 -31.90 -19.88 -12.89
N ASP A 270 -31.67 -19.37 -14.11
CA ASP A 270 -30.92 -20.07 -15.16
C ASP A 270 -29.41 -19.76 -15.11
N ILE A 271 -29.00 -18.67 -14.45
CA ILE A 271 -27.60 -18.27 -14.33
C ILE A 271 -27.00 -18.84 -13.03
N ALA A 272 -25.92 -19.61 -13.15
CA ALA A 272 -25.25 -20.17 -11.98
C ALA A 272 -24.67 -19.08 -11.06
N GLY A 273 -25.08 -19.07 -9.79
CA GLY A 273 -24.52 -18.25 -8.73
C GLY A 273 -23.17 -18.76 -8.24
N LEU A 274 -22.18 -18.79 -9.13
CA LEU A 274 -20.84 -19.30 -8.89
C LEU A 274 -19.81 -18.34 -9.51
N GLY A 275 -18.73 -18.06 -8.78
CA GLY A 275 -17.62 -17.26 -9.31
C GLY A 275 -16.28 -17.67 -8.72
N GLN A 276 -15.19 -17.23 -9.35
CA GLN A 276 -13.83 -17.50 -8.91
C GLN A 276 -13.25 -16.27 -8.21
N LEU A 277 -12.58 -16.44 -7.08
CA LEU A 277 -11.99 -15.32 -6.33
C LEU A 277 -10.68 -14.88 -6.99
N HIS A 278 -10.58 -13.61 -7.36
CA HIS A 278 -9.43 -13.02 -8.05
C HIS A 278 -8.78 -11.93 -7.21
N LEU A 279 -7.45 -11.86 -7.29
CA LEU A 279 -6.65 -10.77 -6.71
C LEU A 279 -5.96 -9.99 -7.82
N LYS A 280 -6.22 -8.69 -7.91
CA LYS A 280 -5.49 -7.81 -8.82
C LYS A 280 -4.10 -7.45 -8.28
N ASN A 281 -3.22 -7.07 -9.19
CA ASN A 281 -1.88 -6.54 -8.88
C ASN A 281 -1.89 -5.27 -8.00
N ASN A 282 -3.03 -4.58 -7.86
CA ASN A 282 -3.19 -3.47 -6.93
C ASN A 282 -3.80 -3.90 -5.58
N GLY A 283 -3.91 -5.18 -5.27
CA GLY A 283 -4.50 -5.64 -4.02
C GLY A 283 -6.03 -5.67 -3.99
N PHE A 284 -6.73 -5.29 -5.07
CA PHE A 284 -8.20 -5.38 -5.10
C PHE A 284 -8.65 -6.84 -5.27
N VAL A 285 -9.50 -7.31 -4.35
CA VAL A 285 -10.06 -8.67 -4.36
C VAL A 285 -11.51 -8.62 -4.83
N TYR A 286 -11.84 -9.45 -5.81
CA TYR A 286 -13.18 -9.54 -6.39
C TYR A 286 -13.53 -10.98 -6.74
N LEU A 287 -14.81 -11.30 -6.79
CA LEU A 287 -15.31 -12.55 -7.37
C LEU A 287 -15.61 -12.31 -8.84
N ASP A 288 -14.91 -13.00 -9.74
CA ASP A 288 -15.21 -13.04 -11.17
C ASP A 288 -16.42 -13.93 -11.42
N VAL A 289 -17.47 -13.38 -12.05
CA VAL A 289 -18.76 -14.07 -12.24
C VAL A 289 -19.17 -14.04 -13.71
N SER A 290 -20.16 -14.86 -14.09
CA SER A 290 -20.63 -14.92 -15.48
C SER A 290 -21.08 -13.53 -15.99
N ASN A 291 -20.62 -13.16 -17.19
CA ASN A 291 -21.08 -11.95 -17.86
C ASN A 291 -22.56 -12.02 -18.26
N GLU A 292 -23.19 -13.20 -18.20
CA GLU A 292 -24.63 -13.40 -18.42
C GLU A 292 -25.49 -12.58 -17.45
N PHE A 293 -25.02 -12.37 -16.22
CA PHE A 293 -25.69 -11.47 -15.27
C PHE A 293 -25.87 -10.06 -15.82
N VAL A 294 -24.94 -9.58 -16.66
CA VAL A 294 -25.06 -8.27 -17.30
C VAL A 294 -25.82 -8.39 -18.61
N THR A 295 -25.47 -9.35 -19.48
CA THR A 295 -26.01 -9.41 -20.84
C THR A 295 -27.49 -9.82 -20.90
N GLU A 296 -27.94 -10.70 -20.00
CA GLU A 296 -29.32 -11.20 -20.01
C GLU A 296 -30.28 -10.30 -19.20
N ILE A 297 -29.78 -9.64 -18.15
CA ILE A 297 -30.62 -8.79 -17.27
C ILE A 297 -30.77 -7.38 -17.84
N THR A 298 -29.73 -6.82 -18.46
CA THR A 298 -29.76 -5.44 -18.99
C THR A 298 -30.98 -5.16 -19.90
N PRO A 299 -31.35 -6.02 -20.86
CA PRO A 299 -32.51 -5.80 -21.73
C PRO A 299 -33.86 -5.74 -21.00
N LEU A 300 -33.93 -6.25 -19.78
CA LEU A 300 -35.14 -6.29 -18.96
C LEU A 300 -35.28 -5.06 -18.04
N LEU A 301 -34.24 -4.23 -17.92
CA LEU A 301 -34.27 -3.08 -17.02
C LEU A 301 -35.34 -2.06 -17.47
N PRO A 302 -36.13 -1.50 -16.54
CA PRO A 302 -37.16 -0.50 -16.85
C PRO A 302 -36.51 0.88 -17.01
N LEU A 303 -35.75 1.04 -18.10
CA LEU A 303 -34.96 2.24 -18.38
C LEU A 303 -35.87 3.38 -18.86
N GLU A 304 -35.68 4.56 -18.27
CA GLU A 304 -36.30 5.83 -18.63
C GLU A 304 -35.33 6.72 -19.45
N GLY A 305 -34.03 6.46 -19.35
CA GLY A 305 -32.96 7.25 -19.98
C GLY A 305 -31.96 6.43 -20.79
N SER A 306 -30.85 7.07 -21.14
CA SER A 306 -29.74 6.39 -21.83
C SER A 306 -29.00 5.49 -20.85
N PHE A 307 -28.85 4.21 -21.18
CA PHE A 307 -28.14 3.23 -20.37
C PHE A 307 -26.81 2.83 -20.99
N THR A 308 -25.78 2.83 -20.15
CA THR A 308 -24.45 2.31 -20.46
C THR A 308 -24.21 1.04 -19.64
N PRO A 309 -24.24 -0.16 -20.24
CA PRO A 309 -23.99 -1.40 -19.52
C PRO A 309 -22.54 -1.47 -19.02
N LEU A 310 -22.33 -2.25 -17.95
CA LEU A 310 -20.99 -2.63 -17.53
C LEU A 310 -20.31 -3.37 -18.69
N PRO A 311 -19.09 -2.98 -19.12
CA PRO A 311 -18.54 -3.60 -20.30
C PRO A 311 -17.92 -4.97 -19.98
N THR A 312 -18.31 -5.98 -20.77
CA THR A 312 -18.03 -7.40 -20.55
C THR A 312 -16.91 -7.96 -21.45
N LYS A 313 -16.07 -7.09 -22.01
CA LYS A 313 -15.01 -7.49 -22.96
C LYS A 313 -13.81 -8.09 -22.22
N ALA A 314 -13.14 -9.09 -22.83
CA ALA A 314 -12.02 -9.85 -22.27
C ALA A 314 -10.81 -9.05 -21.72
N LYS A 315 -10.70 -7.74 -21.99
CA LYS A 315 -9.64 -6.88 -21.42
C LYS A 315 -10.08 -6.12 -20.16
N GLN A 316 -11.34 -6.26 -19.77
CA GLN A 316 -11.93 -5.64 -18.59
C GLN A 316 -12.36 -6.74 -17.63
N MET A 317 -12.58 -6.38 -16.37
CA MET A 317 -12.98 -7.34 -15.33
C MET A 317 -14.31 -8.05 -15.61
N GLY A 318 -15.14 -7.52 -16.52
CA GLY A 318 -16.49 -8.04 -16.71
C GLY A 318 -17.36 -7.89 -15.45
N ALA A 319 -18.41 -8.71 -15.40
CA ALA A 319 -19.27 -8.83 -14.23
C ALA A 319 -18.47 -9.37 -13.04
N HIS A 320 -18.57 -8.69 -11.90
CA HIS A 320 -17.85 -9.10 -10.70
C HIS A 320 -18.58 -8.64 -9.43
N ILE A 321 -18.24 -9.30 -8.32
CA ILE A 321 -18.61 -8.88 -6.97
C ILE A 321 -17.36 -8.34 -6.28
N SER A 322 -17.39 -7.10 -5.81
CA SER A 322 -16.28 -6.56 -5.00
C SER A 322 -16.22 -7.31 -3.66
N VAL A 323 -15.03 -7.73 -3.22
CA VAL A 323 -14.89 -8.51 -1.97
C VAL A 323 -14.02 -7.80 -0.94
N ILE A 324 -12.81 -7.37 -1.27
CA ILE A 324 -11.92 -6.62 -0.36
C ILE A 324 -11.26 -5.48 -1.13
N HIS A 325 -11.35 -4.26 -0.60
CA HIS A 325 -10.69 -3.11 -1.21
C HIS A 325 -9.19 -3.08 -0.92
N GLU A 326 -8.42 -2.44 -1.81
CA GLU A 326 -6.97 -2.27 -1.65
C GLU A 326 -6.60 -1.67 -0.29
N ASP A 327 -7.30 -0.61 0.14
CA ASP A 327 -7.05 0.04 1.43
C ASP A 327 -7.34 -0.87 2.62
N GLU A 328 -8.33 -1.78 2.48
CA GLU A 328 -8.62 -2.79 3.51
C GLU A 328 -7.48 -3.81 3.60
N MET A 329 -6.94 -4.27 2.46
CA MET A 329 -5.80 -5.20 2.42
C MET A 329 -4.56 -4.58 3.08
N ILE A 330 -4.19 -3.37 2.69
CA ILE A 330 -3.01 -2.69 3.23
C ILE A 330 -3.23 -2.34 4.70
N GLY A 331 -4.39 -1.78 5.06
CA GLY A 331 -4.71 -1.36 6.42
C GLY A 331 -4.79 -2.52 7.42
N LYS A 332 -5.22 -3.70 6.98
CA LYS A 332 -5.21 -4.94 7.78
C LYS A 332 -3.94 -5.78 7.60
N GLN A 333 -2.98 -5.32 6.81
CA GLN A 333 -1.74 -6.03 6.54
C GLN A 333 -1.97 -7.45 5.96
N ILE A 334 -2.97 -7.58 5.10
CA ILE A 334 -3.29 -8.81 4.38
C ILE A 334 -2.37 -8.89 3.15
N TRP A 335 -1.21 -9.52 3.33
CA TRP A 335 -0.17 -9.58 2.29
C TRP A 335 -0.25 -10.84 1.43
N SER A 336 -0.90 -11.88 1.93
CA SER A 336 -1.13 -13.16 1.26
C SER A 336 -2.61 -13.48 1.33
N LEU A 337 -3.24 -13.75 0.19
CA LEU A 337 -4.62 -14.21 0.11
C LEU A 337 -4.59 -15.69 -0.31
N GLU A 338 -4.82 -16.58 0.66
CA GLU A 338 -4.71 -18.04 0.45
C GLU A 338 -5.85 -18.58 -0.42
N GLU A 339 -7.02 -17.96 -0.34
CA GLU A 339 -8.25 -18.37 -1.05
C GLU A 339 -8.32 -17.83 -2.49
N ALA A 340 -7.29 -17.12 -2.96
CA ALA A 340 -7.23 -16.68 -4.34
C ALA A 340 -7.33 -17.90 -5.28
N GLY A 341 -8.21 -17.83 -6.27
CA GLY A 341 -8.48 -18.90 -7.23
C GLY A 341 -9.56 -19.87 -6.80
N GLU A 342 -9.96 -19.89 -5.53
CA GLU A 342 -11.07 -20.73 -5.08
C GLU A 342 -12.41 -20.22 -5.62
N TRP A 343 -13.36 -21.14 -5.73
CA TRP A 343 -14.70 -20.85 -6.21
C TRP A 343 -15.69 -20.64 -5.05
N PHE A 344 -16.46 -19.57 -5.12
CA PHE A 344 -17.49 -19.22 -4.15
C PHE A 344 -18.86 -19.24 -4.79
N THR A 345 -19.81 -19.82 -4.05
CA THR A 345 -21.23 -19.78 -4.40
C THR A 345 -21.89 -18.55 -3.80
N PHE A 346 -22.83 -17.98 -4.52
CA PHE A 346 -23.68 -16.88 -4.07
C PHE A 346 -25.08 -17.04 -4.63
N GLU A 347 -26.05 -16.33 -4.08
CA GLU A 347 -27.42 -16.31 -4.57
C GLU A 347 -27.80 -14.87 -4.95
N PRO A 348 -28.12 -14.60 -6.23
CA PRO A 348 -28.75 -13.35 -6.61
C PRO A 348 -30.10 -13.18 -5.91
N LYS A 349 -30.37 -12.01 -5.35
CA LYS A 349 -31.58 -11.80 -4.53
C LYS A 349 -32.52 -10.78 -5.12
N ALA A 350 -32.00 -9.60 -5.46
CA ALA A 350 -32.84 -8.46 -5.79
C ALA A 350 -32.16 -7.54 -6.79
N LEU A 351 -32.92 -7.08 -7.78
CA LEU A 351 -32.54 -5.95 -8.61
C LEU A 351 -32.74 -4.67 -7.79
N ARG A 352 -31.70 -3.83 -7.75
CA ARG A 352 -31.69 -2.58 -7.01
C ARG A 352 -31.11 -1.46 -7.88
N TYR A 353 -31.39 -0.23 -7.49
CA TYR A 353 -30.65 0.91 -7.98
C TYR A 353 -30.35 1.92 -6.88
N VAL A 354 -29.37 2.78 -7.15
CA VAL A 354 -29.07 3.97 -6.34
C VAL A 354 -28.84 5.16 -7.26
N ASP A 355 -29.48 6.28 -6.93
CA ASP A 355 -29.33 7.54 -7.66
C ASP A 355 -28.17 8.34 -7.06
N ARG A 356 -27.28 8.84 -7.92
CA ARG A 356 -26.09 9.61 -7.55
C ARG A 356 -26.04 10.90 -8.33
N LYS A 357 -25.84 12.01 -7.63
CA LYS A 357 -25.53 13.30 -8.25
C LYS A 357 -24.04 13.36 -8.57
N THR A 358 -23.70 13.51 -9.85
CA THR A 358 -22.32 13.75 -10.30
C THR A 358 -22.19 15.17 -10.83
N SER A 359 -20.96 15.59 -11.13
CA SER A 359 -20.72 16.87 -11.82
C SER A 359 -21.34 16.94 -13.22
N SER A 360 -21.64 15.79 -13.84
CA SER A 360 -22.21 15.69 -15.18
C SER A 360 -23.73 15.49 -15.18
N GLY A 361 -24.40 15.54 -14.02
CA GLY A 361 -25.84 15.31 -13.88
C GLY A 361 -26.18 14.19 -12.91
N ALA A 362 -27.46 13.85 -12.84
CA ALA A 362 -27.95 12.73 -12.02
C ALA A 362 -27.79 11.40 -12.80
N LYS A 363 -27.27 10.38 -12.11
CA LYS A 363 -27.03 9.06 -12.69
C LYS A 363 -27.64 7.99 -11.78
N ARG A 364 -28.31 7.01 -12.37
CA ARG A 364 -28.81 5.82 -11.69
C ARG A 364 -27.85 4.66 -11.91
N LEU A 365 -27.38 4.06 -10.83
CA LEU A 365 -26.52 2.88 -10.87
C LEU A 365 -27.38 1.64 -10.60
N TRP A 366 -27.47 0.75 -11.59
CA TRP A 366 -28.24 -0.49 -11.51
C TRP A 366 -27.36 -1.63 -11.00
N LEU A 367 -27.85 -2.32 -9.98
CA LEU A 367 -27.11 -3.31 -9.20
C LEU A 367 -27.96 -4.56 -8.99
N LEU A 368 -27.35 -5.73 -9.04
CA LEU A 368 -27.95 -6.98 -8.61
C LEU A 368 -27.37 -7.36 -7.26
N ALA A 369 -28.18 -7.28 -6.20
CA ALA A 369 -27.78 -7.69 -4.86
C ALA A 369 -27.59 -9.21 -4.79
N ALA A 370 -26.55 -9.64 -4.10
CA ALA A 370 -26.17 -11.03 -3.95
C ALA A 370 -25.96 -11.39 -2.47
N ASP A 371 -26.52 -12.52 -2.06
CA ASP A 371 -26.24 -13.15 -0.78
C ASP A 371 -25.05 -14.11 -0.94
N ALA A 372 -23.96 -13.85 -0.25
CA ALA A 372 -22.70 -14.57 -0.42
C ALA A 372 -22.05 -14.86 0.95
N PRO A 373 -22.62 -15.77 1.76
CA PRO A 373 -22.16 -16.02 3.12
C PRO A 373 -20.71 -16.51 3.18
N GLY A 374 -20.24 -17.24 2.16
CA GLY A 374 -18.83 -17.63 2.07
C GLY A 374 -17.87 -16.45 1.97
N LEU A 375 -18.24 -15.39 1.23
CA LEU A 375 -17.45 -14.16 1.14
C LEU A 375 -17.49 -13.34 2.43
N GLU A 376 -18.60 -13.34 3.16
CA GLU A 376 -18.66 -12.70 4.48
C GLU A 376 -17.73 -13.38 5.48
N ARG A 377 -17.67 -14.71 5.46
CA ARG A 377 -16.74 -15.50 6.29
C ARG A 377 -15.29 -15.24 5.91
N LEU A 378 -14.98 -15.22 4.61
CA LEU A 378 -13.66 -14.84 4.10
C LEU A 378 -13.22 -13.48 4.65
N ARG A 379 -14.07 -12.45 4.54
CA ARG A 379 -13.77 -11.12 5.08
C ARG A 379 -13.53 -11.16 6.59
N THR A 380 -14.37 -11.88 7.33
CA THR A 380 -14.26 -12.01 8.78
C THR A 380 -12.98 -12.72 9.21
N GLN A 381 -12.53 -13.73 8.46
CA GLN A 381 -11.27 -14.45 8.68
C GLN A 381 -10.06 -13.50 8.69
N TYR A 382 -10.08 -12.48 7.83
CA TYR A 382 -9.05 -11.44 7.78
C TYR A 382 -9.32 -10.23 8.70
N GLY A 383 -10.26 -10.36 9.65
CA GLY A 383 -10.58 -9.31 10.63
C GLY A 383 -11.24 -8.06 10.02
N LEU A 384 -11.88 -8.22 8.86
CA LEU A 384 -12.71 -7.20 8.21
C LEU A 384 -14.17 -7.33 8.68
N LYS A 385 -14.98 -6.30 8.40
CA LYS A 385 -16.43 -6.41 8.54
C LYS A 385 -16.98 -7.39 7.50
N PRO A 386 -18.00 -8.21 7.83
CA PRO A 386 -18.51 -9.25 6.92
C PRO A 386 -19.00 -8.68 5.58
N LYS A 387 -19.58 -7.47 5.60
CA LYS A 387 -20.05 -6.75 4.42
C LYS A 387 -19.14 -5.57 4.06
N LEU A 388 -19.06 -5.25 2.77
CA LEU A 388 -18.39 -4.04 2.29
C LEU A 388 -19.23 -2.82 2.67
N GLN A 389 -18.65 -1.87 3.40
CA GLN A 389 -19.30 -0.62 3.81
C GLN A 389 -20.71 -0.79 4.44
N GLY A 390 -21.03 -1.98 4.99
CA GLY A 390 -22.33 -2.27 5.60
C GLY A 390 -23.45 -2.65 4.61
N HIS A 391 -23.20 -2.70 3.31
CA HIS A 391 -24.19 -3.07 2.30
C HIS A 391 -23.95 -4.48 1.74
N ASP A 392 -24.98 -5.07 1.14
CA ASP A 392 -24.88 -6.39 0.53
C ASP A 392 -23.84 -6.40 -0.60
N PHE A 393 -23.29 -7.58 -0.85
CA PHE A 393 -22.53 -7.83 -2.07
C PHE A 393 -23.43 -7.60 -3.27
N HIS A 394 -22.84 -7.14 -4.38
CA HIS A 394 -23.61 -6.85 -5.57
C HIS A 394 -22.77 -6.94 -6.83
N ILE A 395 -23.47 -7.20 -7.94
CA ILE A 395 -22.94 -7.12 -9.30
C ILE A 395 -23.46 -5.82 -9.91
N THR A 396 -22.56 -4.99 -10.43
CA THR A 396 -22.97 -3.77 -11.16
C THR A 396 -23.42 -4.14 -12.56
N LEU A 397 -24.63 -3.72 -12.96
CA LEU A 397 -25.17 -3.99 -14.29
C LEU A 397 -24.81 -2.88 -15.28
N GLY A 398 -24.80 -1.64 -14.81
CA GLY A 398 -24.47 -0.47 -15.63
C GLY A 398 -25.04 0.82 -15.03
N CYS A 399 -24.97 1.88 -15.82
CA CYS A 399 -25.36 3.22 -15.39
C CYS A 399 -26.34 3.85 -16.38
N GLU A 400 -27.42 4.40 -15.86
CA GLU A 400 -28.44 5.15 -16.59
C GLU A 400 -28.31 6.65 -16.32
N GLU A 401 -28.46 7.46 -17.36
CA GLU A 401 -28.56 8.92 -17.23
C GLU A 401 -30.00 9.32 -16.93
N ILE A 402 -30.22 10.01 -15.80
CA ILE A 402 -31.55 10.47 -15.40
C ILE A 402 -31.79 11.84 -16.03
N ILE A 403 -32.82 11.95 -16.86
CA ILE A 403 -33.25 13.22 -17.43
C ILE A 403 -34.04 13.97 -16.35
N SER A 404 -33.42 14.95 -15.70
CA SER A 404 -34.11 15.79 -14.73
C SER A 404 -35.15 16.65 -15.45
N SER A 405 -36.44 16.40 -15.19
CA SER A 405 -37.55 17.18 -15.73
C SER A 405 -37.56 18.65 -15.26
N GLU A 406 -36.75 18.99 -14.25
CA GLU A 406 -36.72 20.31 -13.61
C GLU A 406 -36.10 21.44 -14.45
N ASN A 407 -35.35 21.13 -15.53
CA ASN A 407 -34.81 22.20 -16.40
C ASN A 407 -35.82 22.74 -17.42
N THR A 408 -37.00 22.15 -17.55
CA THR A 408 -37.99 22.59 -18.56
C THR A 408 -38.86 23.75 -18.07
N GLN A 409 -38.85 24.08 -16.76
CA GLN A 409 -39.71 25.15 -16.22
C GLN A 409 -39.01 26.50 -16.01
N GLU A 410 -37.68 26.57 -16.03
CA GLU A 410 -36.98 27.87 -15.97
C GLU A 410 -36.84 28.55 -17.34
N GLU A 411 -36.84 27.80 -18.46
CA GLU A 411 -36.80 28.41 -19.81
C GLU A 411 -38.18 28.91 -20.30
N GLU A 412 -39.31 28.36 -19.84
CA GLU A 412 -40.65 28.88 -20.20
C GLU A 412 -41.04 30.17 -19.46
N LEU A 413 -40.26 30.60 -18.46
CA LEU A 413 -40.48 31.87 -17.74
C LEU A 413 -39.63 33.04 -18.26
N GLU A 414 -38.63 32.80 -19.12
CA GLU A 414 -37.87 33.87 -19.80
C GLU A 414 -38.44 34.27 -21.18
N GLU A 415 -39.37 33.50 -21.77
CA GLU A 415 -40.09 33.90 -23.00
C GLU A 415 -41.36 34.72 -22.75
N CYS A 416 -41.66 35.08 -21.50
CA CYS A 416 -42.78 35.96 -21.13
C CYS A 416 -42.35 37.27 -20.40
N ALA A 417 -41.09 37.70 -20.55
CA ALA A 417 -40.58 38.96 -20.01
C ALA A 417 -40.33 40.02 -21.10
#